data_AF-A0A5T0UGW2-F1
#
_entry.id   AF-A0A5T0UGW2-F1
#
_cell.length_a   1.000
_cell.length_b   1.000
_cell.length_c   1.000
_cell.angle_alpha   90.00
_cell.angle_beta   90.00
_cell.angle_gamma   90.00
#
_symmetry.space_group_name_H-M   'P 1'
#
loop_
_entity.id
_entity.type
_entity.pdbx_description
1 polymer ?
#
loop_
_entity_poly.entity_id
_entity_poly.type
_entity_poly.pdbx_seq_one_letter_code
_entity_poly.pdbx_strand_id
1 'polypeptide(L)'
;YSYRKDGKLTGFEVELGKQLAKEMGLKAKFVPTKWDGLIAGLDTGKYDVVLNNVTITKERKEKYLFSKPYIYSHFALITKKGTDLTKLKQIKGQKIAAGTGTDNALIAKKYKATVVPSSD
;
A
#
# COMPACT_ATOMS: atom_id res chain seq x y z
N TYR A 1 -0.46 -0.74 6.47
CA TYR A 1 -0.79 -1.31 7.80
C TYR A 1 -1.50 -0.32 8.71
N SER A 2 -2.68 0.12 8.28
CA SER A 2 -3.63 0.89 9.08
C SER A 2 -5.04 0.34 8.81
N TYR A 3 -5.88 0.30 9.83
CA TYR A 3 -7.23 -0.25 9.75
C TYR A 3 -8.14 0.43 10.77
N ARG A 4 -9.44 0.18 10.70
CA ARG A 4 -10.38 0.65 11.72
C ARG A 4 -10.72 -0.49 12.68
N LYS A 5 -10.58 -0.22 13.97
CA LYS A 5 -11.08 -1.07 15.05
C LYS A 5 -12.06 -0.24 15.87
N ASP A 6 -13.29 -0.71 16.00
CA ASP A 6 -14.36 -0.02 16.73
C ASP A 6 -14.55 1.44 16.25
N GLY A 7 -14.51 1.63 14.93
CA GLY A 7 -14.61 2.93 14.27
C GLY A 7 -13.35 3.81 14.36
N LYS A 8 -12.37 3.47 15.19
CA LYS A 8 -11.13 4.24 15.39
C LYS A 8 -10.02 3.79 14.44
N LEU A 9 -9.34 4.75 13.82
CA LEU A 9 -8.16 4.49 13.00
C LEU A 9 -7.01 4.01 13.91
N THR A 10 -6.44 2.85 13.59
CA THR A 10 -5.38 2.18 14.35
C THR A 10 -4.49 1.34 13.43
N GLY A 11 -3.52 0.63 14.02
CA GLY A 11 -2.55 -0.20 13.32
C GLY A 11 -1.14 0.36 13.41
N PHE A 12 -0.19 -0.42 12.91
CA PHE A 12 1.24 -0.14 13.05
C PHE A 12 1.63 1.27 12.56
N GLU A 13 1.19 1.69 11.36
CA GLU A 13 1.56 2.99 10.79
C GLU A 13 0.91 4.17 11.50
N VAL A 14 -0.24 3.95 12.13
CA VAL A 14 -0.93 4.97 12.94
C VAL A 14 -0.15 5.21 14.22
N GLU A 15 0.29 4.14 14.89
CA GLU A 15 1.12 4.28 16.08
C GLU A 15 2.52 4.83 15.75
N LEU A 16 3.12 4.40 14.64
CA LEU A 16 4.39 4.96 14.14
C LEU A 16 4.26 6.47 13.88
N GLY A 17 3.22 6.91 13.17
CA GLY A 17 2.99 8.33 12.89
C GLY A 17 2.78 9.17 14.15
N LYS A 18 2.07 8.63 15.16
CA LYS A 18 1.91 9.29 16.46
C LYS A 18 3.25 9.46 17.18
N GLN A 19 4.08 8.41 17.21
CA GLN A 19 5.38 8.47 17.88
C GLN A 19 6.34 9.42 17.18
N LEU A 20 6.39 9.38 15.85
CA LEU A 20 7.21 10.30 15.06
C LEU A 20 6.83 11.77 15.33
N ALA A 21 5.53 12.08 15.29
CA ALA A 21 5.07 13.42 15.60
C ALA A 21 5.45 13.83 17.03
N LYS A 22 5.30 12.93 18.01
CA LYS A 22 5.69 13.18 19.40
C LYS A 22 7.19 13.48 19.54
N GLU A 23 8.05 12.69 18.91
CA GLU A 23 9.51 12.92 18.93
C GLU A 23 9.89 14.26 18.29
N MET A 24 9.13 14.71 17.30
CA MET A 24 9.32 16.00 16.63
C MET A 24 8.66 17.18 17.37
N GLY A 25 7.97 16.95 18.50
CA GLY A 25 7.20 17.99 19.19
C GLY A 25 5.97 18.48 18.42
N LEU A 26 5.46 17.67 17.49
CA LEU A 26 4.31 17.96 16.62
C LEU A 26 3.07 17.16 17.04
N LYS A 27 1.90 17.55 16.49
CA LYS A 27 0.65 16.81 16.63
C LYS A 27 0.27 16.13 15.31
N ALA A 28 0.22 14.80 15.31
CA ALA A 28 -0.21 14.04 14.14
C ALA A 28 -1.69 14.31 13.79
N LYS A 29 -1.96 14.68 12.53
CA LYS A 29 -3.30 14.75 11.95
C LYS A 29 -3.41 13.70 10.84
N PHE A 30 -4.16 12.62 11.11
CA PHE A 30 -4.36 11.57 10.13
C PHE A 30 -5.45 11.96 9.12
N VAL A 31 -5.16 11.77 7.83
CA VAL A 31 -6.08 12.03 6.72
C VAL A 31 -6.27 10.74 5.91
N PRO A 32 -7.23 9.87 6.29
CA PRO A 32 -7.52 8.66 5.54
C PRO A 32 -7.87 8.99 4.09
N THR A 33 -7.15 8.39 3.13
CA THR A 33 -7.28 8.65 1.70
C THR A 33 -7.18 7.33 0.94
N LYS A 34 -8.02 7.15 -0.09
CA LYS A 34 -7.97 5.97 -0.95
C LYS A 34 -6.63 5.89 -1.68
N TRP A 35 -6.12 4.68 -1.89
CA TRP A 35 -4.81 4.44 -2.49
C TRP A 35 -4.60 5.17 -3.82
N ASP A 36 -5.60 5.15 -4.71
CA ASP A 36 -5.55 5.77 -6.05
C ASP A 36 -5.17 7.26 -6.03
N GLY A 37 -5.51 7.98 -4.95
CA GLY A 37 -5.17 9.39 -4.77
C GLY A 37 -4.13 9.65 -3.68
N LEU A 38 -3.62 8.60 -3.01
CA LEU A 38 -2.82 8.74 -1.81
C LEU A 38 -1.45 9.38 -2.08
N ILE A 39 -0.78 9.02 -3.17
CA ILE A 39 0.54 9.59 -3.43
C ILE A 39 0.38 11.01 -4.00
N ALA A 40 -0.55 11.22 -4.93
CA ALA A 40 -0.82 12.52 -5.55
C ALA A 40 -1.33 13.58 -4.55
N GLY A 41 -1.90 13.18 -3.41
CA GLY A 41 -2.27 14.13 -2.36
C GLY A 41 -1.09 14.86 -1.71
N LEU A 42 0.14 14.36 -1.87
CA LEU A 42 1.35 15.11 -1.51
C LEU A 42 1.55 16.34 -2.41
N ASP A 43 1.26 16.20 -3.71
CA ASP A 43 1.46 17.27 -4.70
C ASP A 43 0.55 18.48 -4.44
N THR A 44 -0.60 18.25 -3.81
CA THR A 44 -1.59 19.29 -3.51
C THR A 44 -1.49 19.83 -2.09
N GLY A 45 -0.54 19.33 -1.29
CA GLY A 45 -0.39 19.74 0.12
C GLY A 45 -1.53 19.26 1.01
N LYS A 46 -2.28 18.21 0.62
CA LYS A 46 -3.37 17.65 1.44
C LYS A 46 -2.85 17.06 2.76
N TYR A 47 -1.62 16.58 2.75
CA TYR A 47 -0.83 16.12 3.91
C TYR A 47 0.64 16.22 3.58
N ASP A 48 1.47 16.29 4.62
CA ASP A 48 2.92 16.48 4.49
C ASP A 48 3.68 15.17 4.25
N VAL A 49 3.13 14.04 4.71
CA VAL A 49 3.79 12.72 4.66
C VAL A 49 2.76 11.62 4.39
N VAL A 50 3.17 10.58 3.65
CA VAL A 50 2.42 9.34 3.48
C VAL A 50 3.06 8.21 4.30
N LEU A 51 2.27 7.61 5.21
CA LEU A 51 2.62 6.39 5.95
C LEU A 51 1.61 5.28 5.59
N ASN A 52 1.91 4.51 4.53
CA ASN A 52 1.01 3.46 4.03
C ASN A 52 1.75 2.40 3.19
N ASN A 53 2.83 1.82 3.72
CA ASN A 53 3.62 0.75 3.08
C ASN A 53 3.91 1.01 1.59
N VAL A 54 4.31 2.24 1.29
CA VAL A 54 4.58 2.65 -0.09
C VAL A 54 5.92 2.08 -0.51
N THR A 55 5.92 1.18 -1.49
CA THR A 55 7.14 0.65 -2.07
C THR A 55 7.97 1.77 -2.69
N ILE A 56 9.26 1.75 -2.36
CA ILE A 56 10.26 2.63 -2.96
C ILE A 56 10.53 2.13 -4.39
N THR A 57 10.17 2.94 -5.38
CA THR A 57 10.49 2.70 -6.80
C THR A 57 11.37 3.81 -7.35
N LYS A 58 12.07 3.56 -8.47
CA LYS A 58 12.89 4.58 -9.14
C LYS A 58 12.03 5.78 -9.56
N GLU A 59 10.90 5.52 -10.21
CA GLU A 59 9.94 6.54 -10.64
C GLU A 59 9.43 7.40 -9.47
N ARG A 60 9.08 6.79 -8.32
CA ARG A 60 8.64 7.57 -7.15
C ARG A 60 9.78 8.38 -6.54
N LYS A 61 11.01 7.86 -6.54
CA LYS A 61 12.20 8.57 -6.03
C LYS A 61 12.60 9.78 -6.88
N GLU A 62 12.21 9.82 -8.15
CA GLU A 62 12.42 10.99 -9.01
C GLU A 62 11.53 12.16 -8.59
N LYS A 63 10.41 11.90 -7.90
CA LYS A 63 9.43 12.92 -7.50
C LYS A 63 9.31 13.16 -5.99
N TYR A 64 9.55 12.14 -5.17
CA TYR A 64 9.30 12.19 -3.72
C TYR A 64 10.51 11.74 -2.92
N LEU A 65 10.65 12.33 -1.73
CA LEU A 65 11.61 11.87 -0.72
C LEU A 65 11.02 10.69 0.06
N PHE A 66 11.90 9.73 0.38
CA PHE A 66 11.55 8.56 1.20
C PHE A 66 12.39 8.54 2.46
N SER A 67 11.80 8.05 3.54
CA SER A 67 12.54 7.72 4.76
C SER A 67 13.49 6.53 4.53
N LYS A 68 14.29 6.20 5.55
CA LYS A 68 14.83 4.84 5.65
C LYS A 68 13.65 3.85 5.65
N PRO A 69 13.74 2.70 4.95
CA PRO A 69 12.68 1.70 4.96
C PRO A 69 12.37 1.26 6.40
N TYR A 70 11.10 1.32 6.80
CA TYR A 70 10.66 0.91 8.13
C TYR A 70 9.98 -0.47 8.14
N ILE A 71 9.69 -1.03 6.96
CA ILE A 71 9.11 -2.37 6.81
C ILE A 71 9.55 -2.99 5.48
N TYR A 72 9.74 -4.31 5.49
CA TYR A 72 9.91 -5.12 4.28
C TYR A 72 8.73 -6.09 4.21
N SER A 73 7.99 -6.04 3.10
CA SER A 73 6.84 -6.92 2.85
C SER A 73 7.15 -7.90 1.73
N HIS A 74 6.62 -9.11 1.83
CA HIS A 74 6.69 -10.11 0.77
C HIS A 74 5.33 -10.25 0.09
N PHE A 75 5.35 -10.37 -1.23
CA PHE A 75 4.15 -10.64 -2.01
C PHE A 75 3.73 -12.10 -1.85
N ALA A 76 2.43 -12.31 -1.65
CA ALA A 76 1.85 -13.65 -1.54
C ALA A 76 0.63 -13.76 -2.46
N LEU A 77 0.48 -14.92 -3.09
CA LEU A 77 -0.74 -15.29 -3.79
C LEU A 77 -1.70 -15.89 -2.76
N ILE A 78 -2.82 -15.21 -2.51
CA ILE A 78 -3.87 -15.69 -1.62
C ILE A 78 -4.96 -16.32 -2.47
N THR A 79 -5.32 -17.56 -2.15
CA THR A 79 -6.31 -18.33 -2.91
C THR A 79 -7.30 -19.02 -1.98
N LYS A 80 -8.48 -19.38 -2.51
CA LYS A 80 -9.48 -20.14 -1.75
C LYS A 80 -8.96 -21.55 -1.49
N LYS A 81 -9.20 -22.09 -0.29
CA LYS A 81 -8.87 -23.48 0.04
C LYS A 81 -9.45 -24.44 -1.02
N GLY A 82 -8.63 -25.39 -1.48
CA GLY A 82 -9.02 -26.42 -2.46
C GLY A 82 -8.85 -26.02 -3.92
N THR A 83 -8.20 -24.89 -4.22
CA THR A 83 -7.83 -24.50 -5.60
C THR A 83 -6.54 -25.15 -6.07
N ASP A 84 -6.43 -25.40 -7.37
CA ASP A 84 -5.20 -25.87 -8.02
C ASP A 84 -4.13 -24.77 -8.20
N LEU A 85 -4.48 -23.51 -7.89
CA LEU A 85 -3.56 -22.37 -7.91
C LEU A 85 -2.65 -22.40 -6.67
N THR A 86 -1.46 -22.98 -6.83
CA THR A 86 -0.44 -23.16 -5.79
C THR A 86 0.86 -22.41 -6.10
N LYS A 87 1.04 -21.94 -7.34
CA LYS A 87 2.24 -21.27 -7.83
C LYS A 87 1.88 -20.02 -8.62
N LEU A 88 2.65 -18.94 -8.45
CA LEU A 88 2.44 -17.69 -9.19
C LEU A 88 2.38 -17.86 -10.71
N LYS A 89 3.16 -18.77 -11.30
CA LYS A 89 3.13 -19.00 -12.76
C LYS A 89 1.74 -19.42 -13.29
N GLN A 90 0.88 -19.98 -12.44
CA GLN A 90 -0.46 -20.45 -12.83
C GLN A 90 -1.47 -19.31 -12.97
N ILE A 91 -1.12 -18.07 -12.59
CA ILE A 91 -2.03 -16.92 -12.72
C ILE A 91 -2.09 -16.36 -14.16
N LYS A 92 -1.26 -16.85 -15.08
CA LYS A 92 -1.27 -16.44 -16.48
C LYS A 92 -2.67 -16.65 -17.08
N GLY A 93 -3.24 -15.59 -17.66
CA GLY A 93 -4.59 -15.60 -18.23
C GLY A 93 -5.73 -15.61 -17.19
N GLN A 94 -5.44 -15.72 -15.89
CA GLN A 94 -6.44 -15.68 -14.84
C GLN A 94 -6.84 -14.24 -14.51
N LYS A 95 -8.04 -14.08 -13.94
CA LYS A 95 -8.47 -12.83 -13.32
C LYS A 95 -7.96 -12.78 -11.88
N ILE A 96 -7.17 -11.77 -11.55
CA ILE A 96 -6.57 -11.59 -10.22
C ILE A 96 -7.02 -10.25 -9.65
N ALA A 97 -7.60 -10.29 -8.45
CA ALA A 97 -7.96 -9.09 -7.70
C ALA A 97 -6.70 -8.42 -7.14
N ALA A 98 -6.50 -7.14 -7.40
CA ALA A 98 -5.44 -6.33 -6.80
C ALA A 98 -5.82 -4.85 -6.78
N GLY A 99 -5.28 -4.11 -5.80
CA GLY A 99 -5.46 -2.66 -5.72
C GLY A 99 -4.81 -1.96 -6.92
N THR A 100 -5.52 -1.02 -7.53
CA THR A 100 -5.02 -0.22 -8.66
C THR A 100 -3.74 0.52 -8.26
N GLY A 101 -2.73 0.57 -9.13
CA GLY A 101 -1.47 1.28 -8.83
C GLY A 101 -0.59 0.67 -7.72
N THR A 102 -0.94 -0.51 -7.19
CA THR A 102 -0.11 -1.25 -6.23
C THR A 102 0.93 -2.11 -6.95
N ASP A 103 2.00 -2.47 -6.25
CA ASP A 103 3.01 -3.40 -6.78
C ASP A 103 2.45 -4.81 -7.00
N ASN A 104 1.40 -5.20 -6.27
CA ASN A 104 0.66 -6.45 -6.52
C ASN A 104 0.06 -6.46 -7.92
N ALA A 105 -0.56 -5.36 -8.35
CA ALA A 105 -1.12 -5.24 -9.70
C ALA A 105 -0.02 -5.28 -10.77
N LEU A 106 1.15 -4.68 -10.51
CA LEU A 106 2.31 -4.76 -11.41
C LEU A 106 2.83 -6.20 -11.53
N ILE A 107 2.92 -6.93 -10.42
CA ILE A 107 3.34 -8.33 -10.41
C ILE A 107 2.32 -9.19 -11.18
N ALA A 108 1.03 -9.04 -10.92
CA ALA A 108 -0.01 -9.78 -11.65
C ALA A 108 0.09 -9.55 -13.17
N LYS A 109 0.28 -8.29 -13.61
CA LYS A 109 0.51 -7.94 -15.02
C LYS A 109 1.78 -8.58 -15.58
N LYS A 110 2.88 -8.58 -14.82
CA LYS A 110 4.15 -9.22 -15.22
C LYS A 110 3.98 -10.72 -15.49
N TYR A 111 3.10 -11.39 -14.75
CA TYR A 111 2.73 -12.79 -14.96
C TYR A 111 1.61 -12.99 -16.00
N LYS A 112 1.23 -11.94 -16.73
CA LYS A 112 0.20 -11.95 -17.78
C LYS A 112 -1.20 -12.34 -17.25
N ALA A 113 -1.52 -11.97 -16.01
CA ALA A 113 -2.87 -12.03 -15.48
C ALA A 113 -3.68 -10.80 -15.91
N THR A 114 -5.01 -10.94 -15.93
CA THR A 114 -5.93 -9.81 -16.04
C THR A 114 -6.19 -9.28 -14.63
N VAL A 115 -5.78 -8.03 -14.36
CA VAL A 115 -6.04 -7.39 -13.07
C VAL A 115 -7.49 -6.93 -13.01
N VAL A 116 -8.21 -7.39 -12.00
CA VAL A 116 -9.52 -6.86 -11.62
C VAL A 116 -9.29 -5.93 -10.42
N PRO A 117 -9.70 -4.65 -10.50
CA PRO A 117 -9.53 -3.73 -9.37
C PRO A 117 -10.24 -4.27 -8.13
N SER A 118 -9.50 -4.43 -7.04
CA SER A 118 -10.10 -4.56 -5.71
C SER A 118 -10.22 -3.17 -5.09
N SER A 119 -11.38 -2.83 -4.55
CA SER A 119 -11.52 -1.65 -3.70
C SER A 119 -10.86 -1.90 -2.34
N ASP A 120 -10.13 -0.90 -1.85
CA ASP A 120 -9.84 -0.71 -0.43
C ASP A 120 -11.08 -0.20 0.32
#